data_AF-C6JS51-F1
#
_entry.id   AF-C6JS51-F1
#
_cell.length_a   1.000
_cell.length_b   1.000
_cell.length_c   1.000
_cell.angle_alpha   90.00
_cell.angle_beta   90.00
_cell.angle_gamma   90.00
#
_symmetry.space_group_name_H-M   'P 1'
#
loop_
_entity.id
_entity.type
_entity.pdbx_description
1 polymer ?
#
loop_
_entity_poly.entity_id
_entity_poly.type
_entity_poly.pdbx_seq_one_letter_code
_entity_poly.pdbx_strand_id
1 'polypeptide(L)'
;MHAAPFYYKGWYHFFYQYNPKGAVWGNIVWAHSVSRDLINWMALEPAIKPSIPSDKYGCWSGSATTMPDGTPVIMYTGIDRPNTNYQVQNVAYPRNKSDPLLREWVKPSYNPVIVPEGGINATQFRDPTTAWRATAGGDGHWRLLIGSVRTTTTTGATAPPRGVAYVYRSRDFRRWTRVRRPLHSAATGMWECPDFYPVSSDEDGRRRRVGLETSVPSGARVKHVLKNSLDLRRYDYYTVGTYDRDAERYVPDDPAGDDDGERRLRYDYGNFYASKTFYDPAKRRRILWGWANESDTAADDVAKGWAGIQAIPRTVWLDPSGKQLLQWPVEEVEALRGKAVTLKNRVIKPGQHVEVTGIQTAQADVEVSFEVSPSALAGAERLDPALADDAERLCGVKRADVKGGVGPFGLWVLASANLKERTAVFFRVFKAAAGSSNNKPVVLMCTDPTKSSLNPNLYRPTFAGFVDTDISNGKISLRSLIDRSVVESFGAGGKTCILSRVYPSLAIGNNARLYVFNNGKADVRVSRLTAWEMKKPLMNGA
;
A
#
# COMPACT_ATOMS: atom_id res chain seq x y z
N MET A 1 0.00 -7.42 9.34
CA MET A 1 0.12 -5.96 9.63
C MET A 1 1.55 -5.58 9.97
N HIS A 2 1.96 -4.33 9.67
CA HIS A 2 3.32 -3.82 9.88
C HIS A 2 3.57 -3.33 11.30
N ALA A 3 4.86 -3.32 11.67
CA ALA A 3 5.27 -2.87 12.97
C ALA A 3 6.33 -1.75 12.94
N ALA A 4 7.41 -1.82 12.15
CA ALA A 4 8.40 -0.71 12.08
C ALA A 4 9.52 -0.90 11.03
N PRO A 5 9.34 -0.57 9.75
CA PRO A 5 10.45 -0.64 8.81
C PRO A 5 11.46 0.51 9.03
N PHE A 6 12.77 0.25 8.96
CA PHE A 6 13.82 1.29 8.98
C PHE A 6 15.16 0.78 8.41
N TYR A 7 16.12 1.69 8.22
CA TYR A 7 17.50 1.37 7.84
C TYR A 7 18.48 1.73 8.95
N TYR A 8 19.39 0.82 9.29
CA TYR A 8 20.40 1.00 10.33
C TYR A 8 21.70 0.28 9.98
N LYS A 9 22.83 1.00 10.00
CA LYS A 9 24.19 0.44 9.84
C LYS A 9 24.35 -0.59 8.70
N GLY A 10 23.81 -0.30 7.52
CA GLY A 10 23.93 -1.20 6.36
C GLY A 10 22.81 -2.23 6.22
N TRP A 11 21.85 -2.27 7.14
CA TRP A 11 20.76 -3.23 7.16
C TRP A 11 19.41 -2.54 7.11
N TYR A 12 18.51 -3.05 6.27
CA TYR A 12 17.09 -2.81 6.36
C TYR A 12 16.50 -3.73 7.41
N HIS A 13 15.76 -3.17 8.36
CA HIS A 13 15.03 -3.92 9.37
C HIS A 13 13.55 -3.89 9.04
N PHE A 14 12.92 -5.04 9.20
CA PHE A 14 11.50 -5.21 9.01
C PHE A 14 10.89 -5.94 10.19
N PHE A 15 9.88 -5.32 10.80
CA PHE A 15 9.10 -5.89 11.88
C PHE A 15 7.65 -5.99 11.45
N TYR A 16 7.00 -7.09 11.83
CA TYR A 16 5.62 -7.37 11.48
C TYR A 16 4.89 -8.07 12.61
N GLN A 17 3.59 -7.81 12.72
CA GLN A 17 2.72 -8.56 13.63
C GLN A 17 2.71 -10.04 13.20
N TYR A 18 3.02 -10.92 14.15
CA TYR A 18 3.16 -12.35 13.93
C TYR A 18 2.48 -13.12 15.06
N ASN A 19 1.79 -14.21 14.71
CA ASN A 19 1.28 -15.18 15.68
C ASN A 19 2.23 -16.39 15.71
N PRO A 20 3.01 -16.59 16.78
CA PRO A 20 3.92 -17.73 16.89
C PRO A 20 3.19 -19.07 17.12
N LYS A 21 1.87 -19.05 17.33
CA LYS A 21 1.07 -20.23 17.70
C LYS A 21 0.03 -20.64 16.65
N GLY A 22 -0.03 -19.99 15.49
CA GLY A 22 -0.98 -20.39 14.46
C GLY A 22 -1.09 -19.43 13.27
N ALA A 23 -1.86 -19.84 12.27
CA ALA A 23 -2.07 -19.10 11.02
C ALA A 23 -3.15 -18.00 11.12
N VAL A 24 -3.97 -18.00 12.17
CA VAL A 24 -5.01 -16.98 12.40
C VAL A 24 -4.55 -15.92 13.39
N TRP A 25 -5.20 -14.76 13.40
CA TRP A 25 -4.80 -13.66 14.30
C TRP A 25 -4.95 -14.03 15.79
N GLY A 26 -3.90 -13.80 16.58
CA GLY A 26 -3.85 -14.06 18.01
C GLY A 26 -2.41 -14.06 18.54
N ASN A 27 -2.20 -13.94 19.86
CA ASN A 27 -0.88 -13.97 20.51
C ASN A 27 0.19 -13.06 19.85
N ILE A 28 -0.22 -11.86 19.42
CA ILE A 28 0.60 -11.02 18.54
C ILE A 28 1.90 -10.57 19.21
N VAL A 29 3.01 -10.89 18.54
CA VAL A 29 4.37 -10.39 18.78
C VAL A 29 4.88 -9.66 17.54
N TRP A 30 6.04 -9.01 17.65
CA TRP A 30 6.77 -8.49 16.50
C TRP A 30 7.87 -9.46 16.11
N ALA A 31 7.64 -10.21 15.03
CA ALA A 31 8.72 -10.92 14.36
C ALA A 31 9.67 -9.91 13.70
N HIS A 32 10.92 -10.30 13.51
CA HIS A 32 11.99 -9.42 13.04
C HIS A 32 12.77 -10.11 11.92
N SER A 33 12.94 -9.42 10.81
CA SER A 33 13.83 -9.84 9.73
C SER A 33 14.71 -8.68 9.29
N VAL A 34 15.90 -9.01 8.79
CA VAL A 34 16.86 -8.03 8.26
C VAL A 34 17.26 -8.38 6.82
N SER A 35 17.56 -7.35 6.05
CA SER A 35 17.96 -7.47 4.64
C SER A 35 19.02 -6.43 4.29
N ARG A 36 19.80 -6.68 3.23
CA ARG A 36 20.71 -5.67 2.64
C ARG A 36 20.15 -5.04 1.36
N ASP A 37 19.09 -5.61 0.80
CA ASP A 37 18.57 -5.25 -0.53
C ASP A 37 17.03 -5.17 -0.58
N LEU A 38 16.35 -5.33 0.56
CA LEU A 38 14.88 -5.39 0.69
C LEU A 38 14.21 -6.61 0.02
N ILE A 39 15.00 -7.53 -0.54
CA ILE A 39 14.52 -8.69 -1.30
C ILE A 39 14.88 -10.00 -0.62
N ASN A 40 16.14 -10.13 -0.19
CA ASN A 40 16.65 -11.30 0.51
C ASN A 40 16.65 -11.02 2.01
N TRP A 41 15.94 -11.85 2.77
CA TRP A 41 15.66 -11.63 4.19
C TRP A 41 16.21 -12.75 5.06
N MET A 42 16.85 -12.35 6.16
CA MET A 42 17.26 -13.24 7.25
C MET A 42 16.31 -13.04 8.43
N ALA A 43 15.66 -14.12 8.86
CA ALA A 43 14.83 -14.11 10.05
C ALA A 43 15.70 -14.01 11.31
N LEU A 44 15.21 -13.28 12.29
CA LEU A 44 15.75 -13.19 13.64
C LEU A 44 14.66 -13.59 14.64
N GLU A 45 15.05 -13.76 15.89
CA GLU A 45 14.11 -13.98 16.98
C GLU A 45 13.10 -12.82 17.10
N PRO A 46 11.85 -13.08 17.55
CA PRO A 46 10.88 -12.01 17.79
C PRO A 46 11.42 -10.95 18.75
N ALA A 47 11.43 -9.70 18.28
CA ALA A 47 12.06 -8.59 18.97
C ALA A 47 11.20 -8.00 20.09
N ILE A 48 9.89 -7.86 19.86
CA ILE A 48 8.94 -7.28 20.82
C ILE A 48 7.86 -8.32 21.12
N LYS A 49 7.81 -8.78 22.37
CA LYS A 49 6.84 -9.77 22.88
C LYS A 49 6.27 -9.31 24.21
N PRO A 50 5.04 -9.68 24.60
CA PRO A 50 4.49 -9.32 25.91
C PRO A 50 5.47 -9.63 27.05
N SER A 51 5.85 -8.62 27.82
CA SER A 51 6.88 -8.76 28.87
C SER A 51 6.82 -7.72 29.98
N ILE A 52 5.94 -6.73 29.87
CA ILE A 52 5.71 -5.70 30.90
C ILE A 52 4.20 -5.53 31.12
N PRO A 53 3.74 -4.92 32.23
CA PRO A 53 2.31 -4.77 32.49
C PRO A 53 1.53 -4.14 31.32
N SER A 54 2.07 -3.06 30.74
CA SER A 54 1.43 -2.27 29.69
C SER A 54 1.38 -2.91 28.29
N ASP A 55 1.92 -4.11 28.12
CA ASP A 55 1.78 -4.90 26.89
C ASP A 55 1.50 -6.39 27.14
N LYS A 56 1.13 -6.73 28.38
CA LYS A 56 0.94 -8.09 28.85
C LYS A 56 0.00 -8.91 27.96
N TYR A 57 -0.97 -8.25 27.33
CA TYR A 57 -2.01 -8.90 26.53
C TYR A 57 -1.84 -8.72 25.01
N GLY A 58 -0.74 -8.09 24.56
CA GLY A 58 -0.44 -7.96 23.14
C GLY A 58 0.52 -6.82 22.82
N CYS A 59 1.35 -7.02 21.80
CA CYS A 59 2.22 -6.00 21.22
C CYS A 59 1.74 -5.70 19.79
N TRP A 60 0.88 -4.69 19.65
CA TRP A 60 0.30 -4.26 18.36
C TRP A 60 1.23 -3.31 17.60
N SER A 61 0.76 -2.77 16.48
CA SER A 61 1.58 -2.03 15.52
C SER A 61 2.21 -0.76 16.12
N GLY A 62 3.17 -0.20 15.40
CA GLY A 62 3.93 0.95 15.81
C GLY A 62 4.74 1.52 14.65
N SER A 63 5.82 2.23 14.99
CA SER A 63 6.82 2.70 14.03
C SER A 63 8.18 2.86 14.71
N ALA A 64 9.25 2.91 13.91
CA ALA A 64 10.59 3.28 14.38
C ALA A 64 10.89 4.75 14.07
N THR A 65 11.64 5.40 14.96
CA THR A 65 12.17 6.76 14.77
C THR A 65 13.68 6.74 14.95
N THR A 66 14.41 7.28 13.98
CA THR A 66 15.86 7.46 14.09
C THR A 66 16.17 8.69 14.95
N MET A 67 16.84 8.48 16.07
CA MET A 67 17.29 9.55 16.97
C MET A 67 18.48 10.32 16.38
N PRO A 68 18.86 11.51 16.92
CA PRO A 68 19.96 12.30 16.38
C PRO A 68 21.32 11.60 16.42
N ASP A 69 21.50 10.64 17.33
CA ASP A 69 22.70 9.79 17.41
C ASP A 69 22.68 8.63 16.40
N GLY A 70 21.66 8.57 15.53
CA GLY A 70 21.44 7.52 14.53
C GLY A 70 20.76 6.26 15.07
N THR A 71 20.51 6.15 16.38
CA THR A 71 19.89 4.95 16.97
C THR A 71 18.38 4.93 16.71
N PRO A 72 17.80 3.81 16.27
CA PRO A 72 16.35 3.68 16.19
C PRO A 72 15.72 3.48 17.57
N VAL A 73 14.58 4.13 17.79
CA VAL A 73 13.66 3.86 18.91
C VAL A 73 12.33 3.40 18.33
N ILE A 74 11.77 2.33 18.88
CA ILE A 74 10.45 1.86 18.50
C ILE A 74 9.43 2.46 19.45
N MET A 75 8.34 3.01 18.91
CA MET A 75 7.11 3.24 19.66
C MET A 75 6.02 2.32 19.12
N TYR A 76 5.27 1.66 20.00
CA TYR A 76 4.25 0.67 19.63
C TYR A 76 3.07 0.69 20.60
N THR A 77 1.93 0.16 20.15
CA THR A 77 0.75 0.00 21.00
C THR A 77 0.83 -1.31 21.79
N GLY A 78 0.74 -1.23 23.11
CA GLY A 78 0.55 -2.40 23.99
C GLY A 78 -0.89 -2.53 24.47
N ILE A 79 -1.28 -3.75 24.83
CA ILE A 79 -2.56 -4.04 25.46
C ILE A 79 -2.35 -4.29 26.96
N ASP A 80 -2.85 -3.35 27.76
CA ASP A 80 -2.63 -3.27 29.21
C ASP A 80 -3.68 -4.05 30.03
N ARG A 81 -4.89 -4.25 29.48
CA ARG A 81 -6.00 -4.92 30.18
C ARG A 81 -6.52 -6.14 29.42
N PRO A 82 -6.85 -7.25 30.12
CA PRO A 82 -7.47 -8.40 29.48
C PRO A 82 -8.86 -8.04 28.97
N ASN A 83 -9.26 -8.64 27.85
CA ASN A 83 -10.62 -8.60 27.30
C ASN A 83 -11.21 -7.20 26.97
N THR A 84 -10.46 -6.12 27.19
CA THR A 84 -10.91 -4.75 26.92
C THR A 84 -10.18 -4.13 25.72
N ASN A 85 -9.05 -4.73 25.28
CA ASN A 85 -8.13 -4.12 24.32
C ASN A 85 -7.77 -2.67 24.70
N TYR A 86 -7.48 -2.44 26.00
CA TYR A 86 -7.08 -1.13 26.48
C TYR A 86 -5.70 -0.78 25.92
N GLN A 87 -5.68 0.12 24.95
CA GLN A 87 -4.51 0.45 24.13
C GLN A 87 -3.73 1.60 24.75
N VAL A 88 -2.43 1.37 24.96
CA VAL A 88 -1.46 2.34 25.48
C VAL A 88 -0.21 2.34 24.61
N GLN A 89 0.58 3.41 24.64
CA GLN A 89 1.79 3.50 23.83
C GLN A 89 3.05 3.28 24.66
N ASN A 90 3.88 2.37 24.21
CA ASN A 90 5.13 1.96 24.83
C ASN A 90 6.31 2.32 23.92
N VAL A 91 7.48 2.50 24.50
CA VAL A 91 8.75 2.61 23.77
C VAL A 91 9.65 1.40 24.02
N ALA A 92 10.49 1.08 23.06
CA ALA A 92 11.55 0.09 23.18
C ALA A 92 12.84 0.61 22.54
N TYR A 93 13.98 0.27 23.15
CA TYR A 93 15.32 0.70 22.73
C TYR A 93 16.17 -0.54 22.45
N PRO A 94 17.09 -0.50 21.47
CA PRO A 94 18.05 -1.58 21.30
C PRO A 94 18.88 -1.78 22.57
N ARG A 95 19.04 -3.03 23.04
CA ARG A 95 19.91 -3.34 24.18
C ARG A 95 21.37 -3.00 23.86
N ASN A 96 21.80 -3.36 22.64
CA ASN A 96 23.15 -3.13 22.17
C ASN A 96 23.11 -2.35 20.84
N LYS A 97 23.37 -1.04 20.89
CA LYS A 97 23.44 -0.18 19.70
C LYS A 97 24.61 -0.56 18.77
N SER A 98 25.61 -1.31 19.24
CA SER A 98 26.72 -1.77 18.41
C SER A 98 26.35 -2.98 17.56
N ASP A 99 25.31 -3.74 17.90
CA ASP A 99 24.80 -4.83 17.07
C ASP A 99 24.09 -4.25 15.84
N PRO A 100 24.62 -4.43 14.61
CA PRO A 100 23.96 -3.92 13.42
C PRO A 100 22.61 -4.59 13.16
N LEU A 101 22.36 -5.78 13.71
CA LEU A 101 21.11 -6.50 13.53
C LEU A 101 20.06 -6.19 14.59
N LEU A 102 20.43 -5.48 15.67
CA LEU A 102 19.53 -5.05 16.73
C LEU A 102 18.61 -6.18 17.24
N ARG A 103 19.19 -7.34 17.57
CA ARG A 103 18.42 -8.55 17.92
C ARG A 103 17.62 -8.41 19.21
N GLU A 104 18.14 -7.64 20.16
CA GLU A 104 17.55 -7.51 21.50
C GLU A 104 17.08 -6.08 21.78
N TRP A 105 15.89 -5.98 22.37
CA TRP A 105 15.24 -4.72 22.71
C TRP A 105 14.87 -4.68 24.19
N VAL A 106 15.08 -3.52 24.82
CA VAL A 106 14.75 -3.25 26.21
C VAL A 106 13.56 -2.30 26.26
N LYS A 107 12.58 -2.67 27.08
CA LYS A 107 11.43 -1.82 27.40
C LYS A 107 11.68 -1.18 28.76
N PRO A 108 11.72 0.15 28.86
CA PRO A 108 11.95 0.83 30.12
C PRO A 108 10.78 0.65 31.09
N SER A 109 11.07 0.74 32.39
CA SER A 109 10.07 0.63 33.46
C SER A 109 9.07 1.78 33.51
N TYR A 110 9.34 2.89 32.82
CA TYR A 110 8.44 4.04 32.73
C TYR A 110 7.35 3.89 31.65
N ASN A 111 7.29 2.76 30.95
CA ASN A 111 6.17 2.46 30.07
C ASN A 111 4.86 2.25 30.87
N PRO A 112 3.69 2.62 30.32
CA PRO A 112 3.50 3.26 29.02
C PRO A 112 3.85 4.75 29.04
N VAL A 113 4.31 5.30 27.92
CA VAL A 113 4.67 6.73 27.78
C VAL A 113 3.50 7.62 27.37
N ILE A 114 2.44 7.04 26.79
CA ILE A 114 1.19 7.74 26.43
C ILE A 114 0.02 6.81 26.74
N VAL A 115 -0.99 7.34 27.43
CA VAL A 115 -2.25 6.65 27.75
C VAL A 115 -3.44 7.44 27.17
N PRO A 116 -4.60 6.82 26.94
CA PRO A 116 -5.78 7.52 26.45
C PRO A 116 -6.35 8.44 27.55
N GLU A 117 -6.16 9.75 27.42
CA GLU A 117 -6.63 10.77 28.36
C GLU A 117 -7.74 11.66 27.77
N GLY A 118 -8.49 12.36 28.63
CA GLY A 118 -9.39 13.45 28.20
C GLY A 118 -10.51 13.00 27.25
N GLY A 119 -11.12 11.84 27.54
CA GLY A 119 -12.25 11.30 26.78
C GLY A 119 -11.87 10.53 25.50
N ILE A 120 -10.58 10.24 25.28
CA ILE A 120 -10.15 9.35 24.20
C ILE A 120 -10.68 7.93 24.44
N ASN A 121 -11.21 7.31 23.38
CA ASN A 121 -11.65 5.93 23.44
C ASN A 121 -10.43 4.99 23.57
N ALA A 122 -10.28 4.38 24.74
CA ALA A 122 -9.16 3.49 25.06
C ALA A 122 -9.10 2.20 24.23
N THR A 123 -10.17 1.81 23.54
CA THR A 123 -10.20 0.64 22.64
C THR A 123 -9.98 1.02 21.17
N GLN A 124 -9.78 2.31 20.89
CA GLN A 124 -9.59 2.87 19.56
C GLN A 124 -8.51 3.95 19.61
N PHE A 125 -7.31 3.60 20.08
CA PHE A 125 -6.17 4.51 20.28
C PHE A 125 -4.84 3.78 20.03
N ARG A 126 -4.40 3.71 18.78
CA ARG A 126 -3.28 2.83 18.39
C ARG A 126 -2.43 3.34 17.24
N ASP A 127 -1.35 2.60 17.01
CA ASP A 127 -0.46 2.67 15.85
C ASP A 127 0.31 3.99 15.75
N PRO A 128 1.19 4.30 16.72
CA PRO A 128 1.99 5.52 16.71
C PRO A 128 2.86 5.61 15.45
N THR A 129 2.93 6.80 14.84
CA THR A 129 3.74 7.05 13.64
C THR A 129 5.23 7.11 13.94
N THR A 130 6.05 7.09 12.89
CA THR A 130 7.41 7.64 12.97
C THR A 130 7.29 9.09 13.45
N ALA A 131 8.10 9.46 14.43
CA ALA A 131 8.11 10.81 14.94
C ALA A 131 8.99 11.72 14.09
N TRP A 132 8.65 13.01 14.02
CA TRP A 132 9.45 14.03 13.37
C TRP A 132 9.86 15.11 14.37
N ARG A 133 11.02 15.74 14.16
CA ARG A 133 11.55 16.76 15.06
C ARG A 133 11.67 18.11 14.36
N ALA A 134 11.04 19.13 14.90
CA ALA A 134 11.17 20.48 14.37
C ALA A 134 12.51 21.11 14.81
N THR A 135 13.58 20.90 14.04
CA THR A 135 14.92 21.44 14.35
C THR A 135 15.19 22.77 13.65
N ALA A 136 15.28 22.77 12.32
CA ALA A 136 15.56 23.97 11.53
C ALA A 136 14.43 25.01 11.65
N GLY A 137 14.69 26.13 12.34
CA GLY A 137 13.72 27.19 12.60
C GLY A 137 12.49 26.74 13.40
N GLY A 138 12.61 25.64 14.18
CA GLY A 138 11.54 25.04 14.96
C GLY A 138 11.80 25.07 16.47
N ASP A 139 10.87 24.51 17.25
CA ASP A 139 10.89 24.54 18.73
C ASP A 139 11.70 23.39 19.37
N GLY A 140 12.37 22.56 18.57
CA GLY A 140 13.17 21.43 19.01
C GLY A 140 12.38 20.21 19.53
N HIS A 141 11.03 20.25 19.52
CA HIS A 141 10.20 19.16 20.01
C HIS A 141 9.99 18.09 18.93
N TRP A 142 9.96 16.83 19.38
CA TRP A 142 9.40 15.70 18.66
C TRP A 142 7.90 15.80 18.59
N ARG A 143 7.33 15.33 17.49
CA ARG A 143 5.90 15.12 17.28
C ARG A 143 5.66 13.74 16.70
N LEU A 144 4.53 13.14 17.04
CA LEU A 144 4.02 11.93 16.41
C LEU A 144 2.49 11.96 16.38
N LEU A 145 1.91 11.08 15.56
CA LEU A 145 0.47 10.87 15.52
C LEU A 145 0.10 9.51 16.14
N ILE A 146 -1.09 9.45 16.73
CA ILE A 146 -1.76 8.20 17.12
C ILE A 146 -3.15 8.21 16.50
N GLY A 147 -3.50 7.10 15.85
CA GLY A 147 -4.80 6.91 15.21
C GLY A 147 -5.89 6.68 16.25
N SER A 148 -7.05 7.29 16.03
CA SER A 148 -8.21 7.17 16.91
C SER A 148 -9.51 7.43 16.17
N VAL A 149 -10.63 7.19 16.85
CA VAL A 149 -11.96 7.67 16.48
C VAL A 149 -12.51 8.62 17.55
N ARG A 150 -13.36 9.57 17.15
CA ARG A 150 -14.16 10.41 18.03
C ARG A 150 -15.63 10.37 17.58
N THR A 151 -16.50 10.01 18.51
CA THR A 151 -17.96 10.06 18.33
C THR A 151 -18.51 11.31 19.01
N THR A 152 -19.35 12.06 18.31
CA THR A 152 -20.11 13.18 18.91
C THR A 152 -21.57 12.78 19.03
N THR A 153 -22.04 12.60 20.26
CA THR A 153 -23.46 12.48 20.58
C THR A 153 -24.03 13.87 20.79
N THR A 154 -24.83 14.34 19.83
CA THR A 154 -25.72 15.50 20.02
C THR A 154 -27.13 14.96 20.32
N THR A 155 -27.89 15.68 21.15
CA THR A 155 -29.23 15.28 21.63
C THR A 155 -30.11 14.77 20.48
N GLY A 156 -30.35 13.46 20.43
CA GLY A 156 -31.27 12.81 19.50
C GLY A 156 -30.68 12.18 18.22
N ALA A 157 -29.40 12.43 17.87
CA ALA A 157 -28.77 11.80 16.72
C ALA A 157 -27.24 11.64 16.88
N THR A 158 -26.72 10.44 16.62
CA THR A 158 -25.27 10.18 16.54
C THR A 158 -24.74 10.59 15.17
N ALA A 159 -23.92 11.63 15.12
CA ALA A 159 -23.14 11.95 13.93
C ALA A 159 -22.20 10.79 13.57
N PRO A 160 -21.84 10.60 12.28
CA PRO A 160 -20.93 9.53 11.89
C PRO A 160 -19.59 9.65 12.64
N PRO A 161 -19.01 8.52 13.10
CA PRO A 161 -17.75 8.52 13.82
C PRO A 161 -16.64 9.18 12.99
N ARG A 162 -15.95 10.15 13.58
CA ARG A 162 -14.85 10.86 12.91
C ARG A 162 -13.52 10.20 13.26
N GLY A 163 -12.75 9.83 12.25
CA GLY A 163 -11.36 9.41 12.41
C GLY A 163 -10.49 10.60 12.80
N VAL A 164 -9.48 10.36 13.63
CA VAL A 164 -8.67 11.41 14.25
C VAL A 164 -7.21 10.97 14.29
N ALA A 165 -6.31 11.89 13.93
CA ALA A 165 -4.88 11.78 14.21
C ALA A 165 -4.49 12.71 15.37
N TYR A 166 -4.37 12.15 16.58
CA TYR A 166 -3.93 12.94 17.74
C TYR A 166 -2.44 13.24 17.68
N VAL A 167 -2.05 14.50 17.88
CA VAL A 167 -0.64 14.91 17.96
C VAL A 167 -0.19 14.87 19.41
N TYR A 168 0.99 14.31 19.63
CA TYR A 168 1.72 14.40 20.90
C TYR A 168 3.07 15.05 20.66
N ARG A 169 3.51 15.88 21.62
CA ARG A 169 4.83 16.52 21.58
C ARG A 169 5.72 16.10 22.74
N SER A 170 7.03 16.03 22.51
CA SER A 170 8.02 15.70 23.54
C SER A 170 9.38 16.34 23.27
N ARG A 171 10.13 16.69 24.32
CA ARG A 171 11.54 17.13 24.19
C ARG A 171 12.52 15.96 24.27
N ASP A 172 12.18 14.94 25.05
CA ASP A 172 13.08 13.86 25.48
C ASP A 172 12.67 12.48 24.97
N PHE A 173 11.60 12.40 24.17
CA PHE A 173 10.99 11.16 23.66
C PHE A 173 10.38 10.25 24.76
N ARG A 174 10.33 10.74 26.01
CA ARG A 174 9.84 10.00 27.17
C ARG A 174 8.57 10.63 27.72
N ARG A 175 8.57 11.93 27.97
CA ARG A 175 7.41 12.68 28.47
C ARG A 175 6.70 13.30 27.29
N TRP A 176 5.48 12.84 27.03
CA TRP A 176 4.66 13.28 25.93
C TRP A 176 3.46 14.08 26.44
N THR A 177 3.17 15.19 25.77
CA THR A 177 1.98 16.00 26.06
C THR A 177 1.09 16.03 24.84
N ARG A 178 -0.19 15.73 25.02
CA ARG A 178 -1.18 15.82 23.95
C ARG A 178 -1.37 17.27 23.52
N VAL A 179 -1.35 17.52 22.22
CA VAL A 179 -1.73 18.81 21.65
C VAL A 179 -3.25 18.94 21.72
N ARG A 180 -3.75 20.15 22.03
CA ARG A 180 -5.18 20.39 22.25
C ARG A 180 -6.05 20.01 21.05
N ARG A 181 -5.57 20.26 19.83
CA ARG A 181 -6.26 19.93 18.58
C ARG A 181 -5.55 18.74 17.92
N PRO A 182 -6.29 17.81 17.28
CA PRO A 182 -5.66 16.81 16.43
C PRO A 182 -5.01 17.46 15.20
N LEU A 183 -4.08 16.76 14.56
CA LEU A 183 -3.46 17.23 13.31
C LEU A 183 -4.53 17.38 12.23
N HIS A 184 -5.41 16.37 12.15
CA HIS A 184 -6.51 16.28 11.20
C HIS A 184 -7.60 15.31 11.68
N SER A 185 -8.81 15.44 11.12
CA SER A 185 -9.94 14.52 11.35
C SER A 185 -10.99 14.58 10.25
N ALA A 186 -11.64 13.46 9.92
CA ALA A 186 -12.70 13.36 8.90
C ALA A 186 -13.77 12.30 9.24
N ALA A 187 -14.95 12.36 8.62
CA ALA A 187 -16.08 11.45 8.89
C ALA A 187 -15.91 10.05 8.26
N THR A 188 -14.88 9.33 8.68
CA THR A 188 -14.41 8.09 8.03
C THR A 188 -14.34 6.87 8.96
N GLY A 189 -14.74 7.01 10.23
CA GLY A 189 -14.59 5.97 11.24
C GLY A 189 -13.17 5.87 11.80
N MET A 190 -12.82 4.74 12.41
CA MET A 190 -11.52 4.55 13.05
C MET A 190 -10.36 4.64 12.05
N TRP A 191 -9.34 5.43 12.41
CA TRP A 191 -8.06 5.50 11.70
C TRP A 191 -7.05 4.56 12.35
N GLU A 192 -6.65 3.53 11.62
CA GLU A 192 -5.54 2.65 11.95
C GLU A 192 -4.29 3.08 11.20
N CYS A 193 -3.13 2.66 11.70
CA CYS A 193 -1.83 2.79 11.05
C CYS A 193 -1.64 4.13 10.32
N PRO A 194 -1.80 5.29 11.00
CA PRO A 194 -1.49 6.56 10.38
C PRO A 194 -0.04 6.58 9.93
N ASP A 195 0.23 7.38 8.91
CA ASP A 195 1.57 7.73 8.48
C ASP A 195 1.56 9.19 8.03
N PHE A 196 2.61 9.93 8.37
CA PHE A 196 2.72 11.35 8.06
C PHE A 196 4.14 11.71 7.70
N TYR A 197 4.34 12.15 6.46
CA TYR A 197 5.69 12.38 5.95
C TYR A 197 5.72 13.42 4.83
N PRO A 198 6.87 14.09 4.65
CA PRO A 198 7.07 15.04 3.57
C PRO A 198 7.41 14.34 2.24
N VAL A 199 7.00 14.96 1.14
CA VAL A 199 7.37 14.62 -0.24
C VAL A 199 7.85 15.85 -0.98
N SER A 200 8.83 15.68 -1.86
CA SER A 200 9.33 16.78 -2.69
C SER A 200 8.30 17.17 -3.73
N SER A 201 7.99 18.46 -3.81
CA SER A 201 7.22 19.06 -4.91
C SER A 201 8.10 19.89 -5.85
N ASP A 202 9.41 19.64 -5.83
CA ASP A 202 10.37 20.32 -6.71
C ASP A 202 10.04 20.02 -8.18
N GLU A 203 10.17 21.00 -9.08
CA GLU A 203 9.82 20.80 -10.49
C GLU A 203 10.93 20.10 -11.28
N ASP A 204 12.16 20.10 -10.78
CA ASP A 204 13.27 19.35 -11.34
C ASP A 204 13.02 17.84 -11.22
N GLY A 205 12.75 17.19 -12.36
CA GLY A 205 12.37 15.79 -12.45
C GLY A 205 13.37 14.80 -11.83
N ARG A 206 14.67 15.15 -11.73
CA ARG A 206 15.66 14.31 -11.03
C ARG A 206 15.50 14.37 -9.50
N ARG A 207 15.03 15.51 -8.97
CA ARG A 207 14.81 15.72 -7.54
C ARG A 207 13.44 15.22 -7.07
N ARG A 208 12.45 15.10 -7.95
CA ARG A 208 11.11 14.57 -7.60
C ARG A 208 11.11 13.13 -7.09
N ARG A 209 12.01 12.27 -7.58
CA ARG A 209 12.11 10.86 -7.12
C ARG A 209 12.88 10.70 -5.80
N VAL A 210 13.37 11.79 -5.23
CA VAL A 210 14.11 11.79 -3.97
C VAL A 210 13.12 11.76 -2.80
N GLY A 211 13.28 10.77 -1.92
CA GLY A 211 12.57 10.71 -0.66
C GLY A 211 13.09 11.78 0.30
N LEU A 212 12.21 12.30 1.13
CA LEU A 212 12.56 13.25 2.18
C LEU A 212 12.58 12.55 3.54
N GLU A 213 13.55 12.90 4.38
CA GLU A 213 13.55 12.54 5.80
C GLU A 213 12.31 13.14 6.48
N THR A 214 11.73 12.45 7.46
CA THR A 214 10.44 12.78 8.06
C THR A 214 10.43 14.17 8.74
N SER A 215 11.59 14.65 9.20
CA SER A 215 11.75 15.95 9.85
C SER A 215 12.09 17.10 8.90
N VAL A 216 12.13 16.87 7.57
CA VAL A 216 12.29 17.95 6.60
C VAL A 216 11.15 18.97 6.80
N PRO A 217 11.45 20.26 7.03
CA PRO A 217 10.42 21.25 7.32
C PRO A 217 9.52 21.52 6.12
N SER A 218 8.29 21.96 6.39
CA SER A 218 7.41 22.54 5.38
C SER A 218 8.08 23.71 4.66
N GLY A 219 7.76 23.89 3.39
CA GLY A 219 8.25 24.99 2.57
C GLY A 219 7.69 24.93 1.16
N ALA A 220 8.04 25.90 0.32
CA ALA A 220 7.47 26.05 -1.02
C ALA A 220 7.65 24.82 -1.94
N ARG A 221 8.64 23.95 -1.66
CA ARG A 221 8.94 22.74 -2.45
C ARG A 221 8.68 21.43 -1.69
N VAL A 222 7.89 21.48 -0.61
CA VAL A 222 7.57 20.33 0.22
C VAL A 222 6.07 20.27 0.45
N LYS A 223 5.46 19.15 0.04
CA LYS A 223 4.11 18.76 0.43
C LYS A 223 4.18 17.68 1.50
N HIS A 224 3.08 17.44 2.19
CA HIS A 224 2.96 16.37 3.17
C HIS A 224 1.89 15.39 2.74
N VAL A 225 2.12 14.12 3.06
CA VAL A 225 1.16 13.04 2.88
C VAL A 225 0.63 12.66 4.24
N LEU A 226 -0.69 12.70 4.42
CA LEU A 226 -1.35 12.09 5.57
C LEU A 226 -2.07 10.83 5.09
N LYS A 227 -1.58 9.68 5.55
CA LYS A 227 -2.16 8.37 5.26
C LYS A 227 -2.82 7.79 6.51
N ASN A 228 -3.89 7.03 6.31
CA ASN A 228 -4.58 6.25 7.34
C ASN A 228 -5.19 5.00 6.71
N SER A 229 -5.23 3.92 7.49
CA SER A 229 -5.93 2.69 7.17
C SER A 229 -7.34 2.79 7.76
N LEU A 230 -8.38 2.75 6.92
CA LEU A 230 -9.76 2.89 7.38
C LEU A 230 -10.30 1.53 7.83
N ASP A 231 -10.57 1.36 9.12
CA ASP A 231 -10.99 0.08 9.73
C ASP A 231 -12.26 -0.48 9.07
N LEU A 232 -13.22 0.39 8.75
CA LEU A 232 -14.52 -0.01 8.17
C LEU A 232 -14.40 -0.48 6.71
N ARG A 233 -13.53 0.15 5.93
CA ARG A 233 -13.39 -0.13 4.49
C ARG A 233 -12.28 -1.13 4.18
N ARG A 234 -11.36 -1.37 5.13
CA ARG A 234 -10.19 -2.24 4.98
C ARG A 234 -9.28 -1.86 3.80
N TYR A 235 -9.19 -0.56 3.51
CA TYR A 235 -8.27 0.02 2.53
C TYR A 235 -7.42 1.14 3.14
N ASP A 236 -6.31 1.40 2.48
CA ASP A 236 -5.38 2.47 2.84
C ASP A 236 -5.57 3.70 1.97
N TYR A 237 -5.89 4.80 2.62
CA TYR A 237 -6.16 6.08 1.98
C TYR A 237 -5.14 7.12 2.38
N TYR A 238 -4.84 8.03 1.46
CA TYR A 238 -4.00 9.19 1.73
C TYR A 238 -4.58 10.45 1.09
N THR A 239 -4.16 11.59 1.63
CA THR A 239 -4.27 12.89 0.97
C THR A 239 -2.89 13.54 0.87
N VAL A 240 -2.73 14.42 -0.11
CA VAL A 240 -1.59 15.33 -0.23
C VAL A 240 -2.03 16.70 0.25
N GLY A 241 -1.16 17.40 0.97
CA GLY A 241 -1.51 18.68 1.54
C GLY A 241 -0.33 19.46 2.11
N THR A 242 -0.65 20.46 2.89
CA THR A 242 0.32 21.36 3.53
C THR A 242 0.26 21.19 5.04
N TYR A 243 1.43 21.21 5.68
CA TYR A 243 1.55 21.13 7.13
C TYR A 243 1.92 22.50 7.70
N ASP A 244 1.00 23.09 8.44
CA ASP A 244 1.26 24.24 9.30
C ASP A 244 1.77 23.74 10.64
N ARG A 245 3.09 23.86 10.83
CA ARG A 245 3.77 23.43 12.04
C ARG A 245 3.38 24.25 13.25
N ASP A 246 3.25 25.56 13.11
CA ASP A 246 3.04 26.46 14.24
C ASP A 246 1.60 26.34 14.77
N ALA A 247 0.64 26.08 13.87
CA ALA A 247 -0.73 25.73 14.24
C ALA A 247 -0.93 24.23 14.59
N GLU A 248 0.09 23.40 14.38
CA GLU A 248 0.05 21.94 14.45
C GLU A 248 -1.14 21.34 13.68
N ARG A 249 -1.31 21.79 12.43
CA ARG A 249 -2.46 21.47 11.58
C ARG A 249 -2.02 21.00 10.19
N TYR A 250 -2.66 19.96 9.71
CA TYR A 250 -2.58 19.53 8.31
C TYR A 250 -3.79 20.02 7.53
N VAL A 251 -3.55 20.47 6.29
CA VAL A 251 -4.59 20.93 5.37
C VAL A 251 -4.44 20.16 4.06
N PRO A 252 -5.38 19.26 3.72
CA PRO A 252 -5.35 18.57 2.42
C PRO A 252 -5.56 19.57 1.28
N ASP A 253 -4.96 19.30 0.12
CA ASP A 253 -5.12 20.13 -1.08
C ASP A 253 -6.54 20.02 -1.69
N ASP A 254 -7.26 18.92 -1.42
CA ASP A 254 -8.70 18.76 -1.68
C ASP A 254 -9.46 18.47 -0.37
N PRO A 255 -9.89 19.51 0.37
CA PRO A 255 -10.65 19.33 1.61
C PRO A 255 -12.03 18.71 1.42
N ALA A 256 -12.68 18.94 0.27
CA ALA A 256 -14.03 18.45 0.02
C ALA A 256 -14.04 16.93 -0.15
N GLY A 257 -13.08 16.39 -0.90
CA GLY A 257 -12.93 14.94 -1.08
C GLY A 257 -12.39 14.19 0.15
N ASP A 258 -11.84 14.92 1.13
CA ASP A 258 -11.31 14.32 2.35
C ASP A 258 -12.38 14.06 3.43
N ASP A 259 -13.39 14.93 3.55
CA ASP A 259 -14.38 14.88 4.64
C ASP A 259 -15.42 13.76 4.45
N ASP A 260 -15.82 13.46 3.21
CA ASP A 260 -16.68 12.30 2.87
C ASP A 260 -15.89 10.98 2.78
N GLY A 261 -14.57 11.05 2.62
CA GLY A 261 -13.68 9.89 2.49
C GLY A 261 -13.82 9.10 1.19
N GLU A 262 -14.71 9.49 0.28
CA GLU A 262 -14.99 8.78 -0.97
C GLU A 262 -13.99 9.14 -2.05
N ARG A 263 -13.53 10.40 -2.07
CA ARG A 263 -12.59 10.93 -3.06
C ARG A 263 -11.13 10.90 -2.60
N ARG A 264 -10.85 10.29 -1.44
CA ARG A 264 -9.47 10.05 -0.99
C ARG A 264 -8.75 9.08 -1.92
N LEU A 265 -7.49 9.38 -2.17
CA LEU A 265 -6.61 8.52 -2.98
C LEU A 265 -6.21 7.28 -2.19
N ARG A 266 -5.95 6.17 -2.88
CA ARG A 266 -5.41 4.95 -2.29
C ARG A 266 -4.00 4.71 -2.79
N TYR A 267 -3.14 4.10 -1.97
CA TYR A 267 -1.88 3.57 -2.48
C TYR A 267 -2.13 2.43 -3.48
N ASP A 268 -3.08 1.57 -3.16
CA ASP A 268 -3.38 0.39 -3.94
C ASP A 268 -4.89 0.17 -3.89
N TYR A 269 -5.48 -0.14 -5.04
CA TYR A 269 -6.92 -0.30 -5.20
C TYR A 269 -7.38 -1.75 -5.03
N GLY A 270 -6.49 -2.65 -4.59
CA GLY A 270 -6.78 -4.05 -4.26
C GLY A 270 -6.54 -4.40 -2.78
N ASN A 271 -6.07 -5.62 -2.53
CA ASN A 271 -5.81 -6.17 -1.19
C ASN A 271 -4.54 -5.56 -0.57
N PHE A 272 -4.67 -4.39 0.04
CA PHE A 272 -3.52 -3.68 0.58
C PHE A 272 -3.92 -2.87 1.81
N TYR A 273 -3.33 -3.21 2.95
CA TYR A 273 -3.73 -2.63 4.22
C TYR A 273 -2.57 -2.39 5.18
N ALA A 274 -2.83 -1.57 6.20
CA ALA A 274 -1.92 -1.27 7.30
C ALA A 274 -0.53 -0.79 6.86
N SER A 275 -0.44 -0.13 5.70
CA SER A 275 0.82 0.27 5.08
C SER A 275 1.58 1.29 5.90
N LYS A 276 2.90 1.27 5.76
CA LYS A 276 3.80 2.16 6.50
C LYS A 276 5.03 2.46 5.67
N THR A 277 5.48 3.71 5.72
CA THR A 277 6.68 4.14 5.01
C THR A 277 7.86 4.33 5.96
N PHE A 278 9.06 4.27 5.40
CA PHE A 278 10.26 4.80 6.04
C PHE A 278 11.14 5.53 5.03
N TYR A 279 11.96 6.45 5.51
CA TYR A 279 12.99 7.08 4.70
C TYR A 279 14.24 6.19 4.68
N ASP A 280 14.66 5.79 3.49
CA ASP A 280 15.92 5.10 3.22
C ASP A 280 17.01 6.16 2.97
N PRO A 281 17.90 6.42 3.96
CA PRO A 281 18.96 7.40 3.80
C PRO A 281 20.08 6.93 2.87
N ALA A 282 20.24 5.61 2.67
CA ALA A 282 21.32 5.07 1.84
C ALA A 282 21.07 5.37 0.36
N LYS A 283 19.81 5.26 -0.09
CA LYS A 283 19.40 5.57 -1.47
C LYS A 283 18.57 6.84 -1.62
N ARG A 284 18.37 7.59 -0.53
CA ARG A 284 17.60 8.85 -0.48
C ARG A 284 16.21 8.71 -1.11
N ARG A 285 15.48 7.68 -0.71
CA ARG A 285 14.15 7.34 -1.22
C ARG A 285 13.20 7.03 -0.08
N ARG A 286 11.90 7.10 -0.32
CA ARG A 286 10.89 6.66 0.65
C ARG A 286 10.35 5.30 0.23
N ILE A 287 10.41 4.34 1.13
CA ILE A 287 9.97 2.97 0.89
C ILE A 287 8.64 2.75 1.58
N LEU A 288 7.66 2.24 0.84
CA LEU A 288 6.33 1.85 1.28
C LEU A 288 6.26 0.32 1.40
N TRP A 289 5.72 -0.12 2.54
CA TRP A 289 5.36 -1.51 2.79
C TRP A 289 3.84 -1.65 2.93
N GLY A 290 3.27 -2.76 2.46
CA GLY A 290 1.82 -3.02 2.41
C GLY A 290 1.48 -4.47 2.77
N TRP A 291 0.53 -4.70 3.69
CA TRP A 291 0.14 -6.05 4.10
C TRP A 291 -1.05 -6.46 3.27
N ALA A 292 -0.93 -7.60 2.59
CA ALA A 292 -2.04 -8.24 1.92
C ALA A 292 -2.50 -9.41 2.78
N ASN A 293 -3.73 -9.33 3.28
CA ASN A 293 -4.40 -10.47 3.90
C ASN A 293 -4.75 -11.52 2.83
N GLU A 294 -5.28 -12.65 3.29
CA GLU A 294 -5.68 -13.73 2.42
C GLU A 294 -7.04 -13.47 1.74
N SER A 295 -7.31 -14.19 0.66
CA SER A 295 -8.64 -14.22 0.01
C SER A 295 -9.20 -15.64 -0.12
N ASP A 296 -8.57 -16.60 0.54
CA ASP A 296 -9.16 -17.89 0.88
C ASP A 296 -9.77 -17.84 2.29
N THR A 297 -10.16 -18.99 2.84
CA THR A 297 -10.87 -19.06 4.11
C THR A 297 -9.92 -19.24 5.30
N ALA A 298 -10.36 -18.92 6.51
CA ALA A 298 -9.59 -19.20 7.73
C ALA A 298 -9.31 -20.71 7.93
N ALA A 299 -10.16 -21.59 7.39
CA ALA A 299 -9.89 -23.03 7.38
C ALA A 299 -8.74 -23.38 6.44
N ASP A 300 -8.67 -22.73 5.27
CA ASP A 300 -7.55 -22.86 4.32
C ASP A 300 -6.26 -22.30 4.94
N ASP A 301 -6.31 -21.16 5.64
CA ASP A 301 -5.19 -20.59 6.42
C ASP A 301 -4.59 -21.60 7.40
N VAL A 302 -5.45 -22.23 8.21
CA VAL A 302 -5.03 -23.25 9.19
C VAL A 302 -4.47 -24.47 8.47
N ALA A 303 -5.12 -24.94 7.39
CA ALA A 303 -4.69 -26.10 6.63
C ALA A 303 -3.33 -25.90 5.94
N LYS A 304 -3.08 -24.72 5.37
CA LYS A 304 -1.80 -24.37 4.74
C LYS A 304 -0.73 -23.95 5.74
N GLY A 305 -1.11 -23.66 6.99
CA GLY A 305 -0.21 -23.38 8.11
C GLY A 305 0.33 -21.94 8.16
N TRP A 306 -0.16 -21.03 7.32
CA TRP A 306 0.25 -19.63 7.29
C TRP A 306 -0.85 -18.73 6.73
N ALA A 307 -0.79 -17.43 7.01
CA ALA A 307 -1.67 -16.43 6.41
C ALA A 307 -1.01 -15.04 6.40
N GLY A 308 -1.29 -14.28 5.35
CA GLY A 308 -0.81 -12.92 5.15
C GLY A 308 0.57 -12.87 4.49
N ILE A 309 0.70 -11.96 3.53
CA ILE A 309 1.99 -11.64 2.90
C ILE A 309 2.25 -10.13 2.97
N GLN A 310 3.49 -9.75 2.67
CA GLN A 310 3.82 -8.37 2.37
C GLN A 310 3.89 -8.19 0.86
N ALA A 311 3.33 -7.09 0.38
CA ALA A 311 3.60 -6.58 -0.96
C ALA A 311 5.10 -6.34 -1.14
N ILE A 312 5.59 -6.43 -2.37
CA ILE A 312 6.97 -6.02 -2.65
C ILE A 312 7.18 -4.56 -2.17
N PRO A 313 8.30 -4.22 -1.53
CA PRO A 313 8.57 -2.85 -1.14
C PRO A 313 8.52 -1.92 -2.35
N ARG A 314 7.87 -0.78 -2.21
CA ARG A 314 7.70 0.20 -3.30
C ARG A 314 8.41 1.49 -2.95
N THR A 315 9.12 2.09 -3.90
CA THR A 315 9.51 3.50 -3.78
C THR A 315 8.29 4.37 -4.04
N VAL A 316 8.08 5.40 -3.22
CA VAL A 316 6.95 6.34 -3.36
C VAL A 316 7.44 7.79 -3.46
N TRP A 317 6.83 8.56 -4.37
CA TRP A 317 7.13 9.98 -4.58
C TRP A 317 5.94 10.74 -5.18
N LEU A 318 6.01 12.07 -5.22
CA LEU A 318 4.92 12.90 -5.73
C LEU A 318 4.91 12.94 -7.27
N ASP A 319 3.73 12.73 -7.87
CA ASP A 319 3.52 12.88 -9.32
C ASP A 319 3.85 14.31 -9.77
N PRO A 320 4.34 14.52 -11.02
CA PRO A 320 4.58 15.84 -11.58
C PRO A 320 3.45 16.86 -11.39
N SER A 321 2.19 16.41 -11.47
CA SER A 321 0.99 17.25 -11.28
C SER A 321 0.78 17.72 -9.84
N GLY A 322 1.45 17.09 -8.86
CA GLY A 322 1.25 17.33 -7.44
C GLY A 322 -0.03 16.73 -6.85
N LYS A 323 -0.88 16.07 -7.67
CA LYS A 323 -2.21 15.61 -7.25
C LYS A 323 -2.23 14.25 -6.56
N GLN A 324 -1.27 13.39 -6.86
CA GLN A 324 -1.21 12.02 -6.35
C GLN A 324 0.23 11.54 -6.17
N LEU A 325 0.40 10.39 -5.53
CA LEU A 325 1.67 9.71 -5.40
C LEU A 325 1.86 8.69 -6.52
N LEU A 326 3.10 8.54 -6.97
CA LEU A 326 3.57 7.46 -7.83
C LEU A 326 4.25 6.40 -6.97
N GLN A 327 4.08 5.13 -7.36
CA GLN A 327 4.72 3.99 -6.70
C GLN A 327 5.36 3.05 -7.71
N TRP A 328 6.54 2.54 -7.40
CA TRP A 328 7.19 1.53 -8.22
C TRP A 328 7.92 0.52 -7.33
N PRO A 329 7.91 -0.79 -7.66
CA PRO A 329 8.72 -1.78 -6.95
C PRO A 329 10.16 -1.29 -6.82
N VAL A 330 10.78 -1.53 -5.67
CA VAL A 330 12.20 -1.22 -5.46
C VAL A 330 13.05 -1.88 -6.57
N GLU A 331 14.02 -1.14 -7.10
CA GLU A 331 14.87 -1.60 -8.21
C GLU A 331 15.58 -2.93 -7.93
N GLU A 332 15.82 -3.25 -6.65
CA GLU A 332 16.42 -4.50 -6.21
C GLU A 332 15.63 -5.74 -6.63
N VAL A 333 14.30 -5.64 -6.81
CA VAL A 333 13.49 -6.76 -7.30
C VAL A 333 13.95 -7.22 -8.67
N GLU A 334 14.53 -6.33 -9.47
CA GLU A 334 14.99 -6.63 -10.83
C GLU A 334 16.21 -7.56 -10.83
N ALA A 335 16.94 -7.67 -9.70
CA ALA A 335 18.03 -8.63 -9.55
C ALA A 335 17.54 -10.09 -9.58
N LEU A 336 16.24 -10.34 -9.34
CA LEU A 336 15.62 -11.65 -9.47
C LEU A 336 15.32 -12.01 -10.93
N ARG A 337 15.34 -11.06 -11.87
CA ARG A 337 15.03 -11.33 -13.29
C ARG A 337 16.02 -12.36 -13.86
N GLY A 338 15.48 -13.41 -14.44
CA GLY A 338 16.19 -14.51 -15.07
C GLY A 338 15.92 -14.56 -16.58
N LYS A 339 15.58 -15.75 -17.07
CA LYS A 339 15.26 -15.99 -18.48
C LYS A 339 14.14 -15.04 -18.92
N ALA A 340 14.32 -14.43 -20.10
CA ALA A 340 13.36 -13.47 -20.64
C ALA A 340 12.82 -13.90 -22.00
N VAL A 341 11.58 -13.51 -22.28
CA VAL A 341 10.98 -13.56 -23.63
C VAL A 341 10.42 -12.19 -23.99
N THR A 342 10.42 -11.87 -25.28
CA THR A 342 9.95 -10.57 -25.77
C THR A 342 9.02 -10.76 -26.97
N LEU A 343 7.86 -10.10 -26.91
CA LEU A 343 6.97 -9.91 -28.06
C LEU A 343 7.02 -8.45 -28.50
N LYS A 344 7.12 -8.19 -29.80
CA LYS A 344 7.18 -6.83 -30.36
C LYS A 344 6.17 -6.67 -31.49
N ASN A 345 5.61 -5.47 -31.60
CA ASN A 345 4.75 -5.05 -32.71
C ASN A 345 3.64 -6.06 -33.06
N ARG A 346 3.01 -6.66 -32.05
CA ARG A 346 1.95 -7.65 -32.26
C ARG A 346 0.59 -6.99 -32.15
N VAL A 347 -0.19 -7.04 -33.23
CA VAL A 347 -1.60 -6.62 -33.19
C VAL A 347 -2.45 -7.76 -32.63
N ILE A 348 -3.27 -7.45 -31.62
CA ILE A 348 -4.25 -8.35 -31.02
C ILE A 348 -5.63 -7.86 -31.48
N LYS A 349 -6.24 -8.59 -32.41
CA LYS A 349 -7.56 -8.24 -32.97
C LYS A 349 -8.68 -8.49 -31.95
N PRO A 350 -9.88 -7.91 -32.14
CA PRO A 350 -11.06 -8.19 -31.33
C PRO A 350 -11.31 -9.69 -31.08
N GLY A 351 -11.43 -10.06 -29.81
CA GLY A 351 -11.67 -11.43 -29.35
C GLY A 351 -10.46 -12.36 -29.40
N GLN A 352 -9.28 -11.86 -29.80
CA GLN A 352 -8.07 -12.67 -29.87
C GLN A 352 -7.24 -12.58 -28.58
N HIS A 353 -6.43 -13.62 -28.39
CA HIS A 353 -5.40 -13.70 -27.38
C HIS A 353 -4.16 -14.39 -27.95
N VAL A 354 -3.00 -14.11 -27.35
CA VAL A 354 -1.72 -14.68 -27.74
C VAL A 354 -1.02 -15.15 -26.47
N GLU A 355 -0.62 -16.42 -26.44
CA GLU A 355 0.19 -16.96 -25.34
C GLU A 355 1.61 -16.39 -25.39
N VAL A 356 2.13 -15.99 -24.23
CA VAL A 356 3.53 -15.66 -24.04
C VAL A 356 4.26 -16.95 -23.65
N THR A 357 4.83 -17.63 -24.63
CA THR A 357 5.49 -18.94 -24.43
C THR A 357 6.98 -18.78 -24.14
N GLY A 358 7.61 -19.87 -23.68
CA GLY A 358 9.06 -19.95 -23.49
C GLY A 358 9.56 -19.55 -22.10
N ILE A 359 8.67 -19.27 -21.14
CA ILE A 359 9.00 -18.99 -19.74
C ILE A 359 8.02 -19.67 -18.77
N GLN A 360 8.46 -19.89 -17.53
CA GLN A 360 7.57 -20.12 -16.40
C GLN A 360 6.87 -18.83 -15.98
N THR A 361 5.56 -18.89 -15.76
CA THR A 361 4.74 -17.68 -15.56
C THR A 361 4.12 -17.57 -14.17
N ALA A 362 4.16 -18.65 -13.37
CA ALA A 362 3.68 -18.62 -11.99
C ALA A 362 4.54 -17.73 -11.07
N GLN A 363 5.77 -17.42 -11.46
CA GLN A 363 6.67 -16.51 -10.76
C GLN A 363 7.43 -15.66 -11.78
N ALA A 364 6.86 -14.51 -12.15
CA ALA A 364 7.33 -13.73 -13.30
C ALA A 364 7.13 -12.22 -13.09
N ASP A 365 7.95 -11.43 -13.77
CA ASP A 365 7.78 -9.98 -13.93
C ASP A 365 7.45 -9.70 -15.40
N VAL A 366 6.33 -9.03 -15.65
CA VAL A 366 5.83 -8.78 -17.00
C VAL A 366 5.64 -7.30 -17.21
N GLU A 367 6.36 -6.72 -18.16
CA GLU A 367 6.18 -5.34 -18.60
C GLU A 367 5.61 -5.33 -20.02
N VAL A 368 4.50 -4.62 -20.22
CA VAL A 368 3.83 -4.50 -21.51
C VAL A 368 3.45 -3.05 -21.80
N SER A 369 3.65 -2.64 -23.06
CA SER A 369 3.18 -1.37 -23.62
C SER A 369 2.17 -1.64 -24.72
N PHE A 370 0.99 -1.03 -24.57
CA PHE A 370 -0.10 -1.09 -25.52
C PHE A 370 -0.19 0.22 -26.31
N GLU A 371 -0.57 0.09 -27.57
CA GLU A 371 -0.85 1.17 -28.51
C GLU A 371 -2.25 0.98 -29.09
N VAL A 372 -3.11 1.97 -28.87
CA VAL A 372 -4.45 2.10 -29.47
C VAL A 372 -4.40 3.27 -30.44
N SER A 373 -4.83 3.09 -31.69
CA SER A 373 -4.78 4.19 -32.66
C SER A 373 -5.73 5.33 -32.25
N PRO A 374 -5.43 6.60 -32.60
CA PRO A 374 -6.35 7.70 -32.37
C PRO A 374 -7.74 7.47 -32.99
N SER A 375 -7.80 6.82 -34.16
CA SER A 375 -9.07 6.42 -34.79
C SER A 375 -9.84 5.38 -33.97
N ALA A 376 -9.15 4.44 -33.33
CA ALA A 376 -9.77 3.47 -32.43
C ALA A 376 -10.26 4.13 -31.13
N LEU A 377 -9.53 5.10 -30.59
CA LEU A 377 -9.96 5.87 -29.41
C LEU A 377 -11.29 6.61 -29.65
N ALA A 378 -11.55 7.06 -30.88
CA ALA A 378 -12.84 7.64 -31.24
C ALA A 378 -14.02 6.64 -31.10
N GLY A 379 -13.74 5.33 -31.13
CA GLY A 379 -14.71 4.25 -30.88
C GLY A 379 -14.92 3.91 -29.41
N ALA A 380 -14.24 4.58 -28.46
CA ALA A 380 -14.47 4.39 -27.03
C ALA A 380 -15.92 4.72 -26.65
N GLU A 381 -16.49 3.94 -25.74
CA GLU A 381 -17.84 4.18 -25.23
C GLU A 381 -17.82 5.36 -24.26
N ARG A 382 -18.96 6.03 -24.08
CA ARG A 382 -19.06 7.14 -23.12
C ARG A 382 -19.12 6.60 -21.70
N LEU A 383 -18.38 7.22 -20.78
CA LEU A 383 -18.47 6.91 -19.36
C LEU A 383 -19.86 7.30 -18.83
N ASP A 384 -20.50 6.37 -18.12
CA ASP A 384 -21.73 6.65 -17.38
C ASP A 384 -21.42 7.60 -16.21
N PRO A 385 -22.04 8.79 -16.13
CA PRO A 385 -21.84 9.71 -15.01
C PRO A 385 -22.09 9.06 -13.63
N ALA A 386 -23.00 8.09 -13.53
CA ALA A 386 -23.30 7.39 -12.29
C ALA A 386 -22.18 6.46 -11.80
N LEU A 387 -21.18 6.18 -12.65
CA LEU A 387 -20.03 5.34 -12.36
C LEU A 387 -18.71 6.11 -12.44
N ALA A 388 -18.76 7.45 -12.59
CA ALA A 388 -17.58 8.27 -12.83
C ALA A 388 -16.62 8.33 -11.63
N ASP A 389 -17.12 8.13 -10.42
CA ASP A 389 -16.35 8.17 -9.17
C ASP A 389 -16.22 6.78 -8.51
N ASP A 390 -16.71 5.71 -9.15
CA ASP A 390 -16.71 4.35 -8.62
C ASP A 390 -16.09 3.34 -9.61
N ALA A 391 -14.76 3.36 -9.66
CA ALA A 391 -13.97 2.49 -10.53
C ALA A 391 -14.23 0.99 -10.26
N GLU A 392 -14.39 0.61 -8.99
CA GLU A 392 -14.59 -0.78 -8.56
C GLU A 392 -15.93 -1.32 -9.08
N ARG A 393 -17.02 -0.57 -8.88
CA ARG A 393 -18.33 -0.91 -9.42
C ARG A 393 -18.33 -0.89 -10.95
N LEU A 394 -17.68 0.09 -11.57
CA LEU A 394 -17.54 0.15 -13.02
C LEU A 394 -16.86 -1.12 -13.55
N CYS A 395 -15.77 -1.56 -12.92
CA CYS A 395 -15.10 -2.81 -13.27
C CYS A 395 -16.01 -4.03 -13.08
N GLY A 396 -16.76 -4.06 -11.97
CA GLY A 396 -17.71 -5.12 -11.65
C GLY A 396 -18.84 -5.29 -12.68
N VAL A 397 -19.25 -4.22 -13.37
CA VAL A 397 -20.25 -4.26 -14.45
C VAL A 397 -19.62 -4.35 -15.86
N LYS A 398 -18.38 -3.87 -16.04
CA LYS A 398 -17.62 -3.85 -17.30
C LYS A 398 -16.43 -4.82 -17.29
N ARG A 399 -16.65 -6.04 -16.77
CA ARG A 399 -15.68 -7.13 -16.55
C ARG A 399 -14.90 -7.55 -17.81
N ALA A 400 -13.92 -8.43 -17.64
CA ALA A 400 -13.01 -8.86 -18.70
C ALA A 400 -13.69 -9.59 -19.89
N ASP A 401 -14.90 -10.13 -19.70
CA ASP A 401 -15.72 -10.78 -20.73
C ASP A 401 -16.81 -9.86 -21.33
N VAL A 402 -17.00 -8.67 -20.78
CA VAL A 402 -17.95 -7.67 -21.30
C VAL A 402 -17.27 -6.82 -22.36
N LYS A 403 -17.56 -7.10 -23.64
CA LYS A 403 -17.00 -6.36 -24.78
C LYS A 403 -17.25 -4.85 -24.66
N GLY A 404 -16.22 -4.04 -24.93
CA GLY A 404 -16.28 -2.58 -24.97
C GLY A 404 -15.81 -2.02 -26.30
N GLY A 405 -15.90 -0.69 -26.45
CA GLY A 405 -15.36 0.00 -27.63
C GLY A 405 -13.84 -0.20 -27.72
N VAL A 406 -13.14 0.31 -26.70
CA VAL A 406 -11.69 0.15 -26.53
C VAL A 406 -11.42 -0.60 -25.22
N GLY A 407 -11.05 -1.86 -25.35
CA GLY A 407 -10.92 -2.81 -24.25
C GLY A 407 -12.23 -3.52 -23.87
N PRO A 408 -12.16 -4.50 -22.96
CA PRO A 408 -11.00 -4.80 -22.12
C PRO A 408 -9.83 -5.42 -22.90
N PHE A 409 -8.63 -4.88 -22.71
CA PHE A 409 -7.38 -5.43 -23.26
C PHE A 409 -6.29 -5.42 -22.19
N GLY A 410 -5.43 -6.44 -22.16
CA GLY A 410 -4.45 -6.59 -21.10
C GLY A 410 -3.84 -7.99 -21.04
N LEU A 411 -3.61 -8.46 -19.82
CA LEU A 411 -3.01 -9.75 -19.51
C LEU A 411 -4.03 -10.71 -18.88
N TRP A 412 -3.99 -11.98 -19.27
CA TRP A 412 -4.45 -13.07 -18.42
C TRP A 412 -3.24 -13.71 -17.77
N VAL A 413 -3.16 -13.59 -16.45
CA VAL A 413 -2.10 -14.14 -15.62
C VAL A 413 -2.63 -15.32 -14.82
N LEU A 414 -1.73 -16.23 -14.41
CA LEU A 414 -2.10 -17.44 -13.68
C LEU A 414 -3.28 -18.15 -14.35
N ALA A 415 -3.20 -18.29 -15.68
CA ALA A 415 -4.24 -18.89 -16.49
C ALA A 415 -3.96 -20.38 -16.72
N SER A 416 -5.00 -21.21 -16.79
CA SER A 416 -4.89 -22.60 -17.19
C SER A 416 -4.82 -22.72 -18.72
N ALA A 417 -4.22 -23.78 -19.25
CA ALA A 417 -4.09 -23.97 -20.71
C ALA A 417 -5.45 -24.03 -21.44
N ASN A 418 -6.50 -24.51 -20.78
CA ASN A 418 -7.87 -24.53 -21.29
C ASN A 418 -8.67 -23.27 -20.95
N LEU A 419 -8.03 -22.26 -20.35
CA LEU A 419 -8.59 -20.97 -19.93
C LEU A 419 -9.80 -21.06 -18.98
N LYS A 420 -10.04 -22.22 -18.35
CA LYS A 420 -11.08 -22.37 -17.30
C LYS A 420 -10.77 -21.51 -16.09
N GLU A 421 -9.49 -21.37 -15.75
CA GLU A 421 -9.01 -20.43 -14.74
C GLU A 421 -8.15 -19.36 -15.39
N ARG A 422 -8.32 -18.11 -14.97
CA ARG A 422 -7.50 -16.95 -15.36
C ARG A 422 -7.83 -15.75 -14.46
N THR A 423 -6.80 -14.98 -14.16
CA THR A 423 -6.95 -13.65 -13.55
C THR A 423 -6.68 -12.60 -14.63
N ALA A 424 -7.64 -11.71 -14.88
CA ALA A 424 -7.50 -10.70 -15.91
C ALA A 424 -7.05 -9.36 -15.33
N VAL A 425 -5.92 -8.85 -15.80
CA VAL A 425 -5.43 -7.49 -15.50
C VAL A 425 -5.51 -6.68 -16.79
N PHE A 426 -6.35 -5.65 -16.83
CA PHE A 426 -6.67 -5.00 -18.10
C PHE A 426 -6.96 -3.51 -17.99
N PHE A 427 -6.92 -2.84 -19.14
CA PHE A 427 -7.42 -1.50 -19.33
C PHE A 427 -8.71 -1.47 -20.13
N ARG A 428 -9.54 -0.47 -19.84
CA ARG A 428 -10.68 -0.07 -20.66
C ARG A 428 -10.68 1.45 -20.79
N VAL A 429 -10.97 1.94 -21.99
CA VAL A 429 -10.94 3.37 -22.29
C VAL A 429 -12.36 3.85 -22.59
N PHE A 430 -12.70 4.98 -21.99
CA PHE A 430 -13.96 5.67 -22.16
C PHE A 430 -13.73 7.09 -22.71
N LYS A 431 -14.72 7.60 -23.42
CA LYS A 431 -14.88 9.06 -23.56
C LYS A 431 -15.35 9.63 -22.23
N ALA A 432 -15.00 10.88 -21.95
CA ALA A 432 -15.50 11.59 -20.79
C ALA A 432 -17.04 11.55 -20.72
N ALA A 433 -17.55 11.53 -19.48
CA ALA A 433 -18.96 11.55 -19.18
C ALA A 433 -19.64 12.78 -19.80
N ALA A 434 -20.93 12.67 -20.16
CA ALA A 434 -21.68 13.81 -20.67
C ALA A 434 -21.70 14.95 -19.63
N GLY A 435 -21.49 16.19 -20.09
CA GLY A 435 -21.40 17.35 -19.20
C GLY A 435 -20.05 17.55 -18.50
N SER A 436 -19.07 16.66 -18.71
CA SER A 436 -17.70 16.90 -18.24
C SER A 436 -17.06 18.07 -19.01
N SER A 437 -16.38 18.96 -18.30
CA SER A 437 -15.57 20.04 -18.89
C SER A 437 -14.27 19.54 -19.53
N ASN A 438 -13.90 18.28 -19.28
CA ASN A 438 -12.68 17.67 -19.79
C ASN A 438 -13.02 16.67 -20.90
N ASN A 439 -12.55 16.92 -22.12
CA ASN A 439 -12.76 16.01 -23.27
C ASN A 439 -11.70 14.90 -23.38
N LYS A 440 -10.77 14.79 -22.43
CA LYS A 440 -9.75 13.74 -22.45
C LYS A 440 -10.35 12.35 -22.24
N PRO A 441 -9.78 11.30 -22.85
CA PRO A 441 -10.18 9.93 -22.56
C PRO A 441 -10.00 9.58 -21.08
N VAL A 442 -10.94 8.81 -20.53
CA VAL A 442 -10.87 8.26 -19.18
C VAL A 442 -10.39 6.82 -19.26
N VAL A 443 -9.39 6.47 -18.46
CA VAL A 443 -8.81 5.14 -18.44
C VAL A 443 -9.17 4.44 -17.13
N LEU A 444 -9.75 3.26 -17.25
CA LEU A 444 -9.98 2.34 -16.13
C LEU A 444 -8.93 1.23 -16.17
N MET A 445 -8.25 0.99 -15.05
CA MET A 445 -7.46 -0.21 -14.83
C MET A 445 -8.22 -1.16 -13.91
N CYS A 446 -8.27 -2.43 -14.29
CA CYS A 446 -9.02 -3.47 -13.61
C CYS A 446 -8.17 -4.70 -13.32
N THR A 447 -8.40 -5.33 -12.17
CA THR A 447 -8.08 -6.73 -11.92
C THR A 447 -9.38 -7.49 -11.66
N ASP A 448 -9.67 -8.46 -12.52
CA ASP A 448 -10.86 -9.30 -12.48
C ASP A 448 -10.45 -10.75 -12.17
N PRO A 449 -10.56 -11.18 -10.89
CA PRO A 449 -10.28 -12.54 -10.45
C PRO A 449 -11.53 -13.43 -10.46
N THR A 450 -12.65 -13.03 -11.07
CA THR A 450 -13.91 -13.79 -10.99
C THR A 450 -13.80 -15.21 -11.60
N LYS A 451 -12.84 -15.41 -12.51
CA LYS A 451 -12.49 -16.72 -13.09
C LYS A 451 -11.11 -17.21 -12.62
N SER A 452 -10.55 -16.69 -11.53
CA SER A 452 -9.19 -17.03 -11.07
C SER A 452 -9.06 -18.44 -10.50
N SER A 453 -10.16 -19.07 -10.08
CA SER A 453 -10.14 -20.38 -9.43
C SER A 453 -11.45 -21.14 -9.62
N LEU A 454 -11.39 -22.46 -9.61
CA LEU A 454 -12.53 -23.36 -9.54
C LEU A 454 -13.09 -23.51 -8.12
N ASN A 455 -12.35 -23.12 -7.08
CA ASN A 455 -12.84 -23.17 -5.70
C ASN A 455 -13.92 -22.07 -5.50
N PRO A 456 -15.18 -22.44 -5.20
CA PRO A 456 -16.26 -21.46 -5.05
C PRO A 456 -16.18 -20.67 -3.74
N ASN A 457 -15.41 -21.14 -2.74
CA ASN A 457 -15.36 -20.55 -1.40
C ASN A 457 -14.40 -19.36 -1.29
N LEU A 458 -13.70 -19.01 -2.36
CA LEU A 458 -12.73 -17.92 -2.37
C LEU A 458 -13.40 -16.55 -2.54
N TYR A 459 -12.91 -15.57 -1.80
CA TYR A 459 -13.22 -14.16 -1.99
C TYR A 459 -12.54 -13.66 -3.28
N ARG A 460 -13.34 -13.29 -4.29
CA ARG A 460 -12.85 -12.91 -5.64
C ARG A 460 -13.50 -11.63 -6.15
N PRO A 461 -13.40 -10.50 -5.41
CA PRO A 461 -13.93 -9.22 -5.86
C PRO A 461 -13.15 -8.71 -7.08
N THR A 462 -13.79 -7.89 -7.90
CA THR A 462 -13.09 -7.10 -8.91
C THR A 462 -12.48 -5.88 -8.26
N PHE A 463 -11.22 -5.58 -8.56
CA PHE A 463 -10.54 -4.37 -8.09
C PHE A 463 -10.26 -3.43 -9.23
N ALA A 464 -10.34 -2.11 -8.99
CA ALA A 464 -10.07 -1.14 -10.03
C ALA A 464 -9.74 0.25 -9.50
N GLY A 465 -9.03 1.01 -10.35
CA GLY A 465 -8.79 2.43 -10.18
C GLY A 465 -8.77 3.13 -11.53
N PHE A 466 -9.19 4.39 -11.55
CA PHE A 466 -8.95 5.24 -12.72
C PHE A 466 -7.46 5.58 -12.82
N VAL A 467 -6.96 5.71 -14.05
CA VAL A 467 -5.56 6.02 -14.33
C VAL A 467 -5.45 7.46 -14.80
N ASP A 468 -4.89 8.34 -13.96
CA ASP A 468 -4.67 9.76 -14.29
C ASP A 468 -3.50 9.94 -15.28
N THR A 469 -3.74 9.56 -16.54
CA THR A 469 -2.77 9.66 -17.62
C THR A 469 -3.43 10.09 -18.92
N ASP A 470 -2.73 10.93 -19.67
CA ASP A 470 -3.19 11.36 -20.99
C ASP A 470 -2.80 10.32 -22.04
N ILE A 471 -3.78 9.53 -22.49
CA ILE A 471 -3.60 8.52 -23.54
C ILE A 471 -4.00 9.02 -24.92
N SER A 472 -4.08 10.33 -25.14
CA SER A 472 -4.44 10.88 -26.46
C SER A 472 -3.44 10.48 -27.56
N ASN A 473 -2.20 10.14 -27.18
CA ASN A 473 -1.18 9.55 -28.05
C ASN A 473 -1.33 8.04 -28.28
N GLY A 474 -2.35 7.41 -27.67
CA GLY A 474 -2.66 5.99 -27.81
C GLY A 474 -1.85 5.04 -26.92
N LYS A 475 -0.91 5.53 -26.12
CA LYS A 475 0.06 4.67 -25.40
C LYS A 475 -0.31 4.50 -23.94
N ILE A 476 -0.25 3.25 -23.47
CA ILE A 476 -0.38 2.93 -22.04
C ILE A 476 0.49 1.72 -21.67
N SER A 477 1.12 1.77 -20.50
CA SER A 477 1.96 0.70 -19.99
C SER A 477 1.35 0.01 -18.77
N LEU A 478 1.69 -1.26 -18.61
CA LEU A 478 1.37 -2.08 -17.45
C LEU A 478 2.61 -2.88 -17.07
N ARG A 479 2.94 -2.90 -15.79
CA ARG A 479 3.84 -3.91 -15.20
C ARG A 479 3.03 -4.79 -14.25
N SER A 480 3.20 -6.10 -14.32
CA SER A 480 2.58 -7.05 -13.39
C SER A 480 3.64 -7.98 -12.83
N LEU A 481 3.80 -7.97 -11.52
CA LEU A 481 4.57 -8.96 -10.77
C LEU A 481 3.62 -10.10 -10.40
N ILE A 482 3.98 -11.32 -10.79
CA ILE A 482 3.20 -12.54 -10.55
C ILE A 482 4.04 -13.40 -9.63
N ASP A 483 3.50 -13.76 -8.46
CA ASP A 483 4.16 -14.69 -7.53
C ASP A 483 3.11 -15.62 -6.90
N ARG A 484 2.83 -16.71 -7.61
CA ARG A 484 1.94 -17.80 -7.23
C ARG A 484 0.54 -17.34 -6.84
N SER A 485 0.34 -16.92 -5.60
CA SER A 485 -0.95 -16.51 -5.06
C SER A 485 -1.18 -15.00 -5.01
N VAL A 486 -0.23 -14.21 -5.52
CA VAL A 486 -0.34 -12.75 -5.59
C VAL A 486 0.00 -12.23 -6.97
N VAL A 487 -0.74 -11.19 -7.39
CA VAL A 487 -0.46 -10.40 -8.58
C VAL A 487 -0.45 -8.93 -8.18
N GLU A 488 0.69 -8.25 -8.35
CA GLU A 488 0.83 -6.80 -8.15
C GLU A 488 0.95 -6.10 -9.49
N SER A 489 0.00 -5.23 -9.83
CA SER A 489 -0.10 -4.59 -11.13
C SER A 489 0.04 -3.07 -11.03
N PHE A 490 0.88 -2.49 -11.88
CA PHE A 490 1.27 -1.08 -11.90
C PHE A 490 0.94 -0.47 -13.27
N GLY A 491 -0.15 0.27 -13.34
CA GLY A 491 -0.60 0.97 -14.54
C GLY A 491 0.10 2.31 -14.73
N ALA A 492 0.45 2.63 -15.97
CA ALA A 492 1.02 3.90 -16.40
C ALA A 492 2.21 4.37 -15.53
N GLY A 493 3.16 3.46 -15.28
CA GLY A 493 4.35 3.77 -14.48
C GLY A 493 4.09 3.96 -12.98
N GLY A 494 3.04 3.32 -12.45
CA GLY A 494 2.74 3.34 -11.01
C GLY A 494 1.75 4.39 -10.55
N LYS A 495 1.02 5.01 -11.47
CA LYS A 495 -0.08 5.94 -11.17
C LYS A 495 -1.26 5.22 -10.52
N THR A 496 -1.52 3.99 -10.94
CA THR A 496 -2.56 3.14 -10.36
C THR A 496 -1.95 1.79 -10.05
N CYS A 497 -2.04 1.37 -8.80
CA CYS A 497 -1.53 0.08 -8.34
C CYS A 497 -2.69 -0.80 -7.87
N ILE A 498 -2.64 -2.10 -8.20
CA ILE A 498 -3.65 -3.08 -7.77
C ILE A 498 -2.94 -4.37 -7.37
N LEU A 499 -3.05 -4.76 -6.11
CA LEU A 499 -2.64 -6.06 -5.58
C LEU A 499 -3.87 -6.97 -5.48
N SER A 500 -3.80 -8.16 -6.07
CA SER A 500 -4.85 -9.17 -5.94
C SER A 500 -4.28 -10.48 -5.40
N ARG A 501 -5.02 -11.11 -4.48
CA ARG A 501 -4.75 -12.48 -4.02
C ARG A 501 -5.62 -13.46 -4.79
N VAL A 502 -5.00 -14.51 -5.31
CA VAL A 502 -5.66 -15.48 -6.19
C VAL A 502 -5.14 -16.89 -5.90
N TYR A 503 -6.01 -17.88 -5.94
CA TYR A 503 -5.68 -19.27 -5.58
C TYR A 503 -6.22 -20.24 -6.64
N PRO A 504 -5.62 -20.26 -7.85
CA PRO A 504 -6.03 -21.18 -8.90
C PRO A 504 -5.87 -22.63 -8.47
N SER A 505 -6.73 -23.52 -8.98
CA SER A 505 -6.70 -24.96 -8.71
C SER A 505 -5.96 -25.75 -9.82
N LEU A 506 -5.94 -25.21 -11.04
CA LEU A 506 -5.32 -25.78 -12.24
C LEU A 506 -4.04 -25.02 -12.63
N ALA A 507 -4.09 -23.68 -12.59
CA ALA A 507 -3.00 -22.81 -13.03
C ALA A 507 -1.89 -22.66 -11.98
N ILE A 508 -1.32 -23.78 -11.52
CA ILE A 508 -0.30 -23.84 -10.47
C ILE A 508 1.05 -24.26 -11.06
N GLY A 509 2.12 -23.57 -10.66
CA GLY A 509 3.49 -23.89 -11.09
C GLY A 509 3.61 -23.94 -12.61
N ASN A 510 4.10 -25.05 -13.15
CA ASN A 510 4.32 -25.23 -14.59
C ASN A 510 3.04 -25.27 -15.43
N ASN A 511 1.86 -25.37 -14.80
CA ASN A 511 0.57 -25.33 -15.48
C ASN A 511 0.03 -23.91 -15.65
N ALA A 512 0.60 -22.93 -14.95
CA ALA A 512 0.26 -21.54 -15.14
C ALA A 512 0.73 -21.05 -16.52
N ARG A 513 -0.10 -20.22 -17.14
CA ARG A 513 0.12 -19.63 -18.46
C ARG A 513 -0.07 -18.12 -18.39
N LEU A 514 0.51 -17.42 -19.36
CA LEU A 514 0.42 -15.98 -19.53
C LEU A 514 -0.09 -15.69 -20.93
N TYR A 515 -1.13 -14.88 -21.04
CA TYR A 515 -1.67 -14.43 -22.32
C TYR A 515 -1.76 -12.92 -22.37
N VAL A 516 -1.56 -12.36 -23.56
CA VAL A 516 -2.08 -11.03 -23.89
C VAL A 516 -3.42 -11.20 -24.58
N PHE A 517 -4.43 -10.42 -24.21
CA PHE A 517 -5.77 -10.52 -24.79
C PHE A 517 -6.35 -9.16 -25.18
N ASN A 518 -7.30 -9.19 -26.11
CA ASN A 518 -8.14 -8.05 -26.45
C ASN A 518 -9.58 -8.52 -26.69
N ASN A 519 -10.47 -8.19 -25.77
CA ASN A 519 -11.91 -8.46 -25.87
C ASN A 519 -12.71 -7.18 -26.24
N GLY A 520 -12.04 -6.10 -26.63
CA GLY A 520 -12.68 -4.90 -27.18
C GLY A 520 -13.09 -5.03 -28.65
N LYS A 521 -13.69 -3.98 -29.20
CA LYS A 521 -14.03 -3.87 -30.63
C LYS A 521 -12.92 -3.26 -31.49
N ALA A 522 -12.00 -2.51 -30.87
CA ALA A 522 -10.84 -1.94 -31.53
C ALA A 522 -9.63 -2.89 -31.52
N ASP A 523 -8.81 -2.83 -32.57
CA ASP A 523 -7.48 -3.44 -32.56
C ASP A 523 -6.59 -2.78 -31.50
N VAL A 524 -5.80 -3.60 -30.81
CA VAL A 524 -4.80 -3.14 -29.84
C VAL A 524 -3.45 -3.71 -30.24
N ARG A 525 -2.44 -2.85 -30.32
CA ARG A 525 -1.08 -3.27 -30.63
C ARG A 525 -0.27 -3.39 -29.35
N VAL A 526 0.37 -4.52 -29.14
CA VAL A 526 1.47 -4.68 -28.20
C VAL A 526 2.72 -4.16 -28.89
N SER A 527 3.14 -2.93 -28.57
CA SER A 527 4.38 -2.38 -29.14
C SER A 527 5.59 -3.15 -28.61
N ARG A 528 5.59 -3.43 -27.31
CA ARG A 528 6.55 -4.31 -26.66
C ARG A 528 5.94 -4.97 -25.41
N LEU A 529 6.16 -6.27 -25.27
CA LEU A 529 6.02 -7.01 -24.02
C LEU A 529 7.34 -7.71 -23.74
N THR A 530 7.85 -7.56 -22.52
CA THR A 530 8.97 -8.36 -22.02
C THR A 530 8.53 -9.05 -20.75
N ALA A 531 8.74 -10.35 -20.65
CA ALA A 531 8.44 -11.13 -19.46
C ALA A 531 9.70 -11.86 -19.01
N TRP A 532 10.00 -11.78 -17.72
CA TRP A 532 11.13 -12.42 -17.08
C TRP A 532 10.63 -13.47 -16.09
N GLU A 533 11.21 -14.67 -16.14
CA GLU A 533 11.15 -15.59 -14.99
C GLU A 533 11.83 -14.92 -13.80
N MET A 534 11.22 -15.00 -12.62
CA MET A 534 11.79 -14.42 -11.41
C MET A 534 12.38 -15.52 -10.54
N LYS A 535 13.66 -15.41 -10.19
CA LYS A 535 14.32 -16.29 -9.23
C LYS A 535 13.64 -16.18 -7.87
N LYS A 536 13.69 -17.27 -7.10
CA LYS A 536 13.20 -17.27 -5.71
C LYS A 536 14.17 -16.44 -4.84
N PRO A 537 13.70 -15.46 -4.06
CA PRO A 537 14.56 -14.78 -3.10
C PRO A 537 14.93 -15.70 -1.93
N LEU A 538 16.04 -15.39 -1.26
CA LEU A 538 16.37 -16.02 0.01
C LEU A 538 15.47 -15.44 1.09
N MET A 539 14.63 -16.29 1.69
CA MET A 539 13.72 -15.89 2.76
C MET A 539 13.97 -16.76 3.99
N ASN A 540 14.25 -16.12 5.12
CA ASN A 540 14.46 -16.74 6.42
C ASN A 540 15.67 -17.70 6.50
N GLY A 541 16.76 -17.38 5.78
CA GLY A 541 18.06 -18.05 5.95
C GLY A 541 18.18 -19.46 5.34
N ALA A 542 17.44 -19.75 4.27
CA ALA A 542 17.60 -20.98 3.50
C ALA A 542 18.87 -20.99 2.62
#